data_AF-A0A427AGX3-F1
#
_entry.id   AF-A0A427AGX3-F1
#
_cell.length_a   1.000
_cell.length_b   1.000
_cell.length_c   1.000
_cell.angle_alpha   90.00
_cell.angle_beta   90.00
_cell.angle_gamma   90.00
#
_symmetry.space_group_name_H-M   'P 1'
#
loop_
_entity.id
_entity.type
_entity.pdbx_description
1 polymer ?
#
loop_
_entity_poly.entity_id
_entity_poly.type
_entity_poly.pdbx_seq_one_letter_code
_entity_poly.pdbx_strand_id
1 'polypeptide(L)'
;NSGPLSSKLRVQRSGDAFRYRHGLSPGATVFTLLPGSRLQEVTRILPIFLKTIELLKNSFAEPSIFIPVAPNSHVEDFVSRTIQSSPLSAILVPGASLDQKYDAFSASTAALCASGSAVIELQLARLPCVVAYRAHPLTEWVIRSRTKLNFISLPNILLNSDIIPEVLFQECTPGKLATVFR
;
A
#
# COMPACT_ATOMS: atom_id res chain seq x y z
N ASN A 1 28.56 22.83 -14.79
CA ASN A 1 27.45 22.37 -15.66
C ASN A 1 26.55 21.38 -14.93
N SER A 2 25.71 21.90 -14.03
CA SER A 2 24.66 21.16 -13.31
C SER A 2 23.37 21.28 -14.12
N GLY A 3 22.97 20.19 -14.77
CA GLY A 3 21.78 20.17 -15.63
C GLY A 3 20.46 20.42 -14.88
N PRO A 4 19.42 20.92 -15.58
CA PRO A 4 18.12 21.31 -15.03
C PRO A 4 17.24 20.16 -14.50
N LEU A 5 17.76 18.93 -14.49
CA LEU A 5 17.08 17.73 -13.97
C LEU A 5 17.40 17.43 -12.49
N SER A 6 18.47 18.01 -11.93
CA SER A 6 18.87 17.76 -10.54
C SER A 6 18.05 18.58 -9.52
N SER A 7 17.49 19.71 -9.93
CA SER A 7 16.68 20.59 -9.06
C SER A 7 15.27 20.05 -8.79
N LYS A 8 14.76 19.12 -9.61
CA LYS A 8 13.46 18.44 -9.39
C LYS A 8 13.53 17.27 -8.40
N LEU A 9 14.73 16.89 -7.94
CA LEU A 9 14.93 15.75 -7.04
C LEU A 9 15.07 16.13 -5.56
N ARG A 10 14.92 17.41 -5.20
CA ARG A 10 14.67 17.82 -3.81
C ARG A 10 13.18 17.70 -3.53
N VAL A 11 12.76 16.47 -3.30
CA VAL A 11 11.47 16.12 -2.71
C VAL A 11 11.50 16.59 -1.24
N GLN A 12 11.43 17.90 -1.04
CA GLN A 12 11.08 18.49 0.25
C GLN A 12 9.54 18.46 0.32
N ARG A 13 8.98 17.25 0.29
CA ARG A 13 7.52 17.03 0.29
C ARG A 13 7.01 17.17 1.70
N SER A 14 5.93 17.91 1.84
CA SER A 14 5.44 18.37 3.12
C SER A 14 4.46 17.34 3.70
N GLY A 15 5.01 16.22 4.20
CA GLY A 15 4.23 15.24 4.95
C GLY A 15 3.43 15.90 6.08
N ASP A 16 4.04 16.88 6.76
CA ASP A 16 3.38 17.69 7.79
C ASP A 16 2.22 18.54 7.25
N ALA A 17 2.38 19.20 6.09
CA ALA A 17 1.27 19.95 5.51
C ALA A 17 0.17 19.01 4.99
N PHE A 18 0.51 17.84 4.49
CA PHE A 18 -0.47 16.83 4.11
C PHE A 18 -1.26 16.36 5.34
N ARG A 19 -0.56 16.01 6.44
CA ARG A 19 -1.18 15.68 7.73
C ARG A 19 -2.12 16.80 8.20
N TYR A 20 -1.64 18.05 8.19
CA TYR A 20 -2.43 19.21 8.57
C TYR A 20 -3.68 19.41 7.71
N ARG A 21 -3.55 19.38 6.37
CA ARG A 21 -4.69 19.52 5.43
C ARG A 21 -5.75 18.43 5.61
N HIS A 22 -5.34 17.26 6.08
CA HIS A 22 -6.20 16.11 6.31
C HIS A 22 -6.61 15.92 7.78
N GLY A 23 -6.30 16.89 8.65
CA GLY A 23 -6.72 16.88 10.06
C GLY A 23 -6.05 15.81 10.91
N LEU A 24 -4.87 15.32 10.51
CA LEU A 24 -4.14 14.30 11.25
C LEU A 24 -3.32 14.91 12.38
N SER A 25 -3.36 14.25 13.54
CA SER A 25 -2.51 14.63 14.66
C SER A 25 -1.03 14.35 14.33
N PRO A 26 -0.09 15.13 14.88
CA PRO A 26 1.35 14.89 14.67
C PRO A 26 1.82 13.51 15.11
N GLY A 27 1.16 12.90 16.10
CA GLY A 27 1.46 11.57 16.63
C GLY A 27 0.69 10.42 15.97
N ALA A 28 -0.24 10.69 15.06
CA ALA A 28 -1.03 9.65 14.41
C ALA A 28 -0.14 8.72 13.57
N THR A 29 -0.35 7.41 13.73
CA THR A 29 0.23 6.42 12.81
C THR A 29 -0.58 6.40 11.53
N VAL A 30 0.11 6.58 10.40
CA VAL A 30 -0.54 6.70 9.11
C VAL A 30 -0.17 5.51 8.23
N PHE A 31 -1.17 4.79 7.75
CA PHE A 31 -1.02 3.66 6.84
C PHE A 31 -1.47 4.01 5.43
N THR A 32 -0.60 3.81 4.43
CA THR A 32 -1.02 3.85 3.03
C THR A 32 -1.39 2.46 2.54
N LEU A 33 -2.58 2.30 1.99
CA LEU A 33 -3.03 1.05 1.37
C LEU A 33 -3.06 1.23 -0.16
N LEU A 34 -2.33 0.39 -0.88
CA LEU A 34 -2.30 0.37 -2.34
C LEU A 34 -2.89 -0.96 -2.82
N PRO A 35 -4.23 -1.05 -2.96
CA PRO A 35 -4.92 -2.31 -3.24
C PRO A 35 -4.78 -2.77 -4.71
N GLY A 36 -4.11 -2.00 -5.57
CA GLY A 36 -3.88 -2.33 -6.97
C GLY A 36 -4.77 -1.54 -7.93
N SER A 37 -4.61 -1.82 -9.23
CA SER A 37 -5.30 -1.11 -10.32
C SER A 37 -6.37 -1.94 -11.02
N ARG A 38 -6.41 -3.25 -10.76
CA ARG A 38 -7.38 -4.18 -11.35
C ARG A 38 -8.47 -4.49 -10.33
N LEU A 39 -9.73 -4.36 -10.74
CA LEU A 39 -10.89 -4.60 -9.88
C LEU A 39 -10.83 -5.96 -9.18
N GLN A 40 -10.43 -7.03 -9.88
CA GLN A 40 -10.33 -8.39 -9.31
C GLN A 40 -9.27 -8.54 -8.22
N GLU A 41 -8.19 -7.75 -8.29
CA GLU A 41 -7.13 -7.73 -7.27
C GLU A 41 -7.63 -6.93 -6.07
N VAL A 42 -8.18 -5.74 -6.33
CA VAL A 42 -8.71 -4.82 -5.32
C VAL A 42 -9.82 -5.48 -4.49
N THR A 43 -10.75 -6.19 -5.12
CA THR A 43 -11.87 -6.86 -4.44
C THR A 43 -11.43 -7.94 -3.47
N ARG A 44 -10.27 -8.55 -3.70
CA ARG A 44 -9.70 -9.58 -2.82
C ARG A 44 -8.82 -8.96 -1.73
N ILE A 45 -8.02 -7.96 -2.07
CA ILE A 45 -6.95 -7.47 -1.19
C ILE A 45 -7.41 -6.34 -0.26
N LEU A 46 -8.28 -5.44 -0.72
CA LEU A 46 -8.71 -4.28 0.08
C LEU A 46 -9.39 -4.71 1.39
N PRO A 47 -10.33 -5.69 1.41
CA PRO A 47 -10.92 -6.16 2.66
C PRO A 47 -9.88 -6.74 3.63
N ILE A 48 -8.86 -7.43 3.10
CA ILE A 48 -7.76 -8.00 3.90
C ILE A 48 -6.94 -6.87 4.52
N PHE A 49 -6.62 -5.82 3.76
CA PHE A 49 -5.89 -4.65 4.26
C PHE A 49 -6.66 -3.92 5.36
N LEU A 50 -7.94 -3.64 5.14
CA LEU A 50 -8.77 -2.98 6.15
C LEU A 50 -8.85 -3.80 7.43
N LYS A 51 -9.06 -5.12 7.31
CA LYS A 51 -9.06 -6.01 8.48
C LYS A 51 -7.70 -6.07 9.17
N THR A 52 -6.61 -5.96 8.42
CA THR A 52 -5.25 -5.88 8.98
C THR A 52 -5.11 -4.63 9.84
N ILE A 53 -5.51 -3.45 9.34
CA ILE A 53 -5.45 -2.21 10.12
C ILE A 53 -6.38 -2.28 11.33
N GLU A 54 -7.55 -2.91 11.20
CA GLU A 54 -8.46 -3.14 12.32
C GLU A 54 -7.79 -3.94 13.46
N LEU A 55 -7.04 -5.00 13.12
CA LEU A 55 -6.27 -5.81 14.09
C LEU A 55 -5.11 -5.03 14.73
N LEU A 56 -4.61 -4.01 14.05
CA LEU A 56 -3.51 -3.16 14.51
C LEU A 56 -4.01 -1.92 15.29
N LYS A 57 -5.33 -1.70 15.39
CA LYS A 57 -5.88 -0.49 16.04
C LYS A 57 -5.38 -0.26 17.46
N ASN A 58 -5.19 -1.34 18.22
CA ASN A 58 -4.74 -1.26 19.61
C ASN A 58 -3.21 -1.20 19.76
N SER A 59 -2.47 -1.39 18.67
CA SER A 59 -1.00 -1.38 18.65
C SER A 59 -0.43 -0.02 18.25
N PHE A 60 -1.25 0.90 17.73
CA PHE A 60 -0.82 2.19 17.24
C PHE A 60 -1.74 3.32 17.71
N ALA A 61 -1.17 4.51 17.92
CA ALA A 61 -1.93 5.71 18.25
C ALA A 61 -2.68 6.22 17.00
N GLU A 62 -4.01 6.37 17.12
CA GLU A 62 -4.87 7.02 16.11
C GLU A 62 -4.61 6.56 14.66
N PRO A 63 -4.73 5.25 14.36
CA PRO A 63 -4.39 4.72 13.04
C PRO A 63 -5.27 5.36 11.97
N SER A 64 -4.64 6.06 11.04
CA SER A 64 -5.29 6.74 9.93
C SER A 64 -4.93 6.07 8.61
N ILE A 65 -5.89 5.98 7.70
CA ILE A 65 -5.74 5.24 6.45
C ILE A 65 -5.77 6.21 5.25
N PHE A 66 -4.78 6.09 4.38
CA PHE A 66 -4.80 6.70 3.05
C PHE A 66 -4.84 5.63 1.96
N ILE A 67 -5.65 5.86 0.93
CA ILE A 67 -5.78 4.95 -0.20
C ILE A 67 -5.62 5.75 -1.49
N PRO A 68 -4.44 5.72 -2.12
CA PRO A 68 -4.26 6.16 -3.49
C PRO A 68 -5.01 5.21 -4.42
N VAL A 69 -6.09 5.70 -5.04
CA VAL A 69 -6.94 4.87 -5.89
C VAL A 69 -6.51 5.01 -7.34
N ALA A 70 -6.22 3.90 -8.02
CA ALA A 70 -5.86 3.93 -9.44
C ALA A 70 -6.98 4.58 -10.28
N PRO A 71 -6.65 5.33 -11.34
CA PRO A 71 -7.63 6.02 -12.19
C PRO A 71 -8.46 5.01 -13.01
N ASN A 72 -9.47 4.43 -12.38
CA ASN A 72 -10.36 3.41 -12.92
C ASN A 72 -11.68 3.50 -12.16
N SER A 73 -12.74 3.90 -12.85
CA SER A 73 -14.06 4.16 -12.25
C SER A 73 -14.60 2.96 -11.46
N HIS A 74 -14.45 1.74 -11.97
CA HIS A 74 -14.91 0.54 -11.26
C HIS A 74 -14.13 0.27 -9.97
N VAL A 75 -12.82 0.59 -9.97
CA VAL A 75 -11.98 0.47 -8.77
C VAL A 75 -12.35 1.56 -7.77
N GLU A 76 -12.53 2.79 -8.22
CA GLU A 76 -12.95 3.93 -7.39
C GLU A 76 -14.31 3.69 -6.72
N ASP A 77 -15.29 3.21 -7.48
CA ASP A 77 -16.61 2.83 -6.97
C ASP A 77 -16.50 1.72 -5.91
N PHE A 78 -15.73 0.66 -6.22
CA PHE A 78 -15.58 -0.45 -5.30
C PHE A 78 -14.88 -0.05 -4.00
N VAL A 79 -13.77 0.71 -4.09
CA VAL A 79 -13.02 1.22 -2.93
C VAL A 79 -13.94 2.09 -2.08
N SER A 80 -14.64 3.04 -2.69
CA SER A 80 -15.54 3.96 -1.98
C SER A 80 -16.63 3.23 -1.20
N ARG A 81 -17.32 2.27 -1.85
CA ARG A 81 -18.34 1.44 -1.19
C ARG A 81 -17.77 0.60 -0.05
N THR A 82 -16.60 0.01 -0.27
CA THR A 82 -15.93 -0.83 0.75
C THR A 82 -15.57 -0.01 1.98
N ILE A 83 -15.04 1.20 1.81
CA ILE A 83 -14.73 2.11 2.92
C ILE A 83 -15.98 2.58 3.64
N GLN A 84 -17.05 2.94 2.92
CA GLN A 84 -18.33 3.31 3.54
C GLN A 84 -18.93 2.20 4.40
N SER A 85 -18.70 0.93 4.04
CA SER A 85 -19.14 -0.23 4.82
C SER A 85 -18.19 -0.64 5.96
N SER A 86 -17.02 0.02 6.06
CA SER A 86 -15.97 -0.33 7.03
C SER A 86 -16.09 0.52 8.30
N PRO A 87 -15.80 -0.02 9.50
CA PRO A 87 -15.69 0.77 10.73
C PRO A 87 -14.39 1.60 10.80
N LEU A 88 -13.70 1.79 9.67
CA LEU A 88 -12.45 2.50 9.52
C LEU A 88 -12.66 3.69 8.60
N SER A 89 -12.27 4.87 9.05
CA SER A 89 -12.20 6.04 8.19
C SER A 89 -10.94 5.96 7.33
N ALA A 90 -11.09 6.15 6.03
CA ALA A 90 -9.99 6.23 5.09
C ALA A 90 -10.13 7.45 4.18
N ILE A 91 -9.01 8.11 3.90
CA ILE A 91 -8.93 9.23 2.98
C ILE A 91 -8.54 8.68 1.62
N LEU A 92 -9.44 8.86 0.64
CA LEU A 92 -9.21 8.45 -0.74
C LEU A 92 -8.45 9.56 -1.47
N VAL A 93 -7.31 9.21 -2.05
CA VAL A 93 -6.50 10.12 -2.86
C VAL A 93 -6.66 9.73 -4.33
N PRO A 94 -7.11 10.63 -5.21
CA PRO A 94 -7.20 10.35 -6.64
C PRO A 94 -5.82 9.99 -7.20
N GLY A 95 -5.66 8.80 -7.78
CA GLY A 95 -4.37 8.32 -8.27
C GLY A 95 -3.80 9.09 -9.45
N ALA A 96 -4.62 9.90 -10.14
CA ALA A 96 -4.16 10.84 -11.16
C ALA A 96 -3.32 12.00 -10.58
N SER A 97 -3.47 12.30 -9.28
CA SER A 97 -2.73 13.37 -8.61
C SER A 97 -1.41 12.84 -8.04
N LEU A 98 -0.36 12.81 -8.87
CA LEU A 98 0.96 12.33 -8.46
C LEU A 98 1.49 13.07 -7.22
N ASP A 99 1.32 14.39 -7.17
CA ASP A 99 1.81 15.19 -6.03
C ASP A 99 1.13 14.79 -4.72
N GLN A 100 -0.20 14.62 -4.72
CA GLN A 100 -0.94 14.17 -3.53
C GLN A 100 -0.57 12.75 -3.12
N LYS A 101 -0.34 11.85 -4.09
CA LYS A 101 0.11 10.48 -3.82
C LYS A 101 1.45 10.48 -3.09
N TYR A 102 2.42 11.26 -3.56
CA TYR A 102 3.73 11.32 -2.92
C TYR A 102 3.73 12.10 -1.60
N ASP A 103 2.91 13.14 -1.46
CA ASP A 103 2.67 13.81 -0.18
C ASP A 103 2.10 12.82 0.84
N ALA A 104 1.16 11.96 0.42
CA ALA A 104 0.63 10.89 1.25
C ALA A 104 1.71 9.89 1.65
N PHE A 105 2.60 9.49 0.73
CA PHE A 105 3.72 8.61 1.07
C PHE A 105 4.66 9.25 2.10
N SER A 106 4.96 10.54 1.95
CA SER A 106 5.79 11.27 2.92
C SER A 106 5.11 11.48 4.27
N ALA A 107 3.78 11.50 4.32
CA ALA A 107 3.02 11.57 5.56
C ALA A 107 2.87 10.21 6.26
N SER A 108 3.07 9.10 5.54
CA SER A 108 2.81 7.75 6.04
C SER A 108 3.95 7.17 6.87
N THR A 109 3.58 6.34 7.84
CA THR A 109 4.51 5.57 8.66
C THR A 109 4.87 4.25 7.98
N ALA A 110 3.88 3.58 7.38
CA ALA A 110 4.10 2.35 6.64
C ALA A 110 3.03 2.14 5.55
N ALA A 111 3.30 1.22 4.62
CA ALA A 111 2.39 0.90 3.52
C ALA A 111 2.11 -0.59 3.37
N LEU A 112 0.91 -0.91 2.89
CA LEU A 112 0.49 -2.22 2.40
C LEU A 112 0.29 -2.12 0.88
N CYS A 113 0.97 -2.96 0.10
CA CYS A 113 0.98 -2.84 -1.34
C CYS A 113 0.72 -4.16 -2.06
N ALA A 114 -0.24 -4.16 -3.00
CA ALA A 114 -0.53 -5.31 -3.86
C ALA A 114 0.20 -5.28 -5.21
N SER A 115 0.67 -4.11 -5.64
CA SER A 115 1.28 -3.92 -6.96
C SER A 115 2.79 -3.93 -6.90
N GLY A 116 3.43 -4.76 -7.71
CA GLY A 116 4.90 -4.82 -7.81
C GLY A 116 5.56 -3.52 -8.31
N SER A 117 4.89 -2.73 -9.15
CA SER A 117 5.42 -1.44 -9.60
C SER A 117 5.31 -0.35 -8.53
N ALA A 118 4.25 -0.38 -7.73
CA ALA A 118 4.06 0.57 -6.64
C ALA A 118 5.06 0.36 -5.51
N VAL A 119 5.59 -0.86 -5.33
CA VAL A 119 6.71 -1.12 -4.40
C VAL A 119 7.91 -0.22 -4.73
N ILE A 120 8.24 -0.03 -6.00
CA ILE A 120 9.38 0.83 -6.40
C ILE A 120 9.13 2.27 -5.97
N GLU A 121 7.92 2.79 -6.18
CA GLU A 121 7.57 4.15 -5.76
C GLU A 121 7.65 4.33 -4.23
N LEU A 122 7.24 3.32 -3.46
CA LEU A 122 7.34 3.32 -1.99
C LEU A 122 8.79 3.30 -1.52
N GLN A 123 9.63 2.47 -2.14
CA GLN A 123 11.06 2.42 -1.84
C GLN A 123 11.76 3.75 -2.20
N LEU A 124 11.40 4.37 -3.33
CA LEU A 124 11.88 5.70 -3.71
C LEU A 124 11.44 6.78 -2.70
N ALA A 125 10.24 6.64 -2.14
CA ALA A 125 9.72 7.51 -1.09
C ALA A 125 10.27 7.18 0.31
N ARG A 126 11.12 6.15 0.45
CA ARG A 126 11.62 5.62 1.74
C ARG A 126 10.51 5.27 2.73
N LEU A 127 9.37 4.82 2.21
CA LEU A 127 8.23 4.38 3.02
C LEU A 127 8.31 2.87 3.22
N PRO A 128 8.54 2.38 4.46
CA PRO A 128 8.52 0.95 4.75
C PRO A 128 7.20 0.34 4.28
N CYS A 129 7.27 -0.80 3.58
CA CYS A 129 6.08 -1.43 3.02
C CYS A 129 6.10 -2.95 3.16
N VAL A 130 4.91 -3.52 3.24
CA VAL A 130 4.67 -4.97 3.15
C VAL A 130 3.96 -5.26 1.84
N VAL A 131 4.51 -6.21 1.08
CA VAL A 131 3.92 -6.64 -0.18
C VAL A 131 2.94 -7.77 0.09
N ALA A 132 1.74 -7.67 -0.46
CA ALA A 132 0.69 -8.62 -0.20
C ALA A 132 -0.08 -8.92 -1.48
N TYR A 133 -0.17 -10.20 -1.85
CA TYR A 133 -0.81 -10.58 -3.10
C TYR A 133 -1.77 -11.75 -2.89
N ARG A 134 -3.01 -11.63 -3.39
CA ARG A 134 -4.03 -12.69 -3.31
C ARG A 134 -4.52 -13.04 -4.71
N ALA A 135 -3.97 -14.12 -5.27
CA ALA A 135 -4.43 -14.68 -6.54
C ALA A 135 -5.76 -15.43 -6.39
N HIS A 136 -6.37 -15.78 -7.52
CA HIS A 136 -7.49 -16.74 -7.51
C HIS A 136 -6.96 -18.12 -7.10
N PRO A 137 -7.68 -18.93 -6.30
CA PRO A 137 -7.19 -20.23 -5.82
C PRO A 137 -6.71 -21.17 -6.93
N LEU A 138 -7.41 -21.20 -8.07
CA LEU A 138 -6.98 -21.97 -9.24
C LEU A 138 -5.66 -21.47 -9.82
N THR A 139 -5.50 -20.15 -9.94
CA THR A 139 -4.26 -19.52 -10.43
C THR A 139 -3.11 -19.79 -9.47
N GLU A 140 -3.36 -19.66 -8.17
CA GLU A 140 -2.38 -19.98 -7.11
C GLU A 140 -1.94 -21.44 -7.19
N TRP A 141 -2.88 -22.38 -7.35
CA TRP A 141 -2.57 -23.81 -7.47
C TRP A 141 -1.69 -24.10 -8.70
N VAL A 142 -2.00 -23.49 -9.85
CA VAL A 142 -1.18 -23.63 -11.06
C VAL A 142 0.22 -23.04 -10.87
N ILE A 143 0.32 -21.85 -10.29
CA ILE A 143 1.61 -21.18 -10.05
C ILE A 143 2.48 -22.03 -9.11
N ARG A 144 1.92 -22.48 -7.97
CA ARG A 144 2.61 -23.34 -7.01
C ARG A 144 3.04 -24.68 -7.61
N SER A 145 2.23 -25.24 -8.50
CA SER A 145 2.52 -26.53 -9.15
C SER A 145 3.61 -26.42 -10.22
N ARG A 146 3.71 -25.29 -10.92
CA ARG A 146 4.62 -25.12 -12.06
C ARG A 146 5.91 -24.37 -11.77
N THR A 147 5.97 -23.55 -10.71
CA THR A 147 7.12 -22.68 -10.49
C THR A 147 7.46 -22.53 -9.00
N LYS A 148 8.75 -22.68 -8.65
CA LYS A 148 9.30 -22.19 -7.38
C LYS A 148 9.52 -20.68 -7.47
N LEU A 149 8.44 -19.88 -7.47
CA LEU A 149 8.55 -18.43 -7.32
C LEU A 149 8.77 -18.12 -5.84
N ASN A 150 10.00 -17.75 -5.49
CA ASN A 150 10.35 -17.36 -4.13
C ASN A 150 9.90 -15.92 -3.81
N PHE A 151 9.80 -15.06 -4.83
CA PHE A 151 9.48 -13.64 -4.70
C PHE A 151 8.55 -13.16 -5.83
N ILE A 152 7.70 -12.17 -5.53
CA ILE A 152 6.82 -11.51 -6.51
C ILE A 152 7.22 -10.05 -6.71
N SER A 153 7.76 -9.37 -5.69
CA SER A 153 8.17 -7.97 -5.85
C SER A 153 9.43 -7.88 -6.69
N LEU A 154 9.47 -6.88 -7.60
CA LEU A 154 10.64 -6.67 -8.46
C LEU A 154 11.94 -6.48 -7.65
N PRO A 155 11.96 -5.71 -6.53
CA PRO A 155 13.18 -5.57 -5.73
C PRO A 155 13.72 -6.91 -5.21
N ASN A 156 12.85 -7.76 -4.65
CA ASN A 156 13.26 -9.04 -4.11
C ASN A 156 13.67 -10.04 -5.20
N ILE A 157 13.00 -10.01 -6.37
CA ILE A 157 13.39 -10.81 -7.54
C ILE A 157 14.78 -10.41 -8.04
N LEU A 158 15.04 -9.10 -8.20
CA LEU A 158 16.32 -8.59 -8.69
C LEU A 158 17.48 -8.89 -7.74
N LEU A 159 17.22 -8.88 -6.44
CA LEU A 159 18.23 -9.09 -5.40
C LEU A 159 18.26 -10.55 -4.89
N ASN A 160 17.34 -11.39 -5.38
CA ASN A 160 17.11 -12.77 -4.95
C ASN A 160 17.14 -12.91 -3.42
N SER A 161 16.51 -11.97 -2.72
CA SER A 161 16.54 -11.83 -1.27
C SER A 161 15.24 -11.18 -0.77
N ASP A 162 14.82 -11.56 0.43
CA ASP A 162 13.64 -11.11 1.16
C ASP A 162 13.81 -9.72 1.81
N ILE A 163 14.29 -8.74 1.03
CA ILE A 163 14.55 -7.39 1.53
C ILE A 163 13.26 -6.68 1.94
N ILE A 164 12.18 -6.91 1.19
CA ILE A 164 10.85 -6.40 1.48
C ILE A 164 9.99 -7.57 1.95
N PRO A 165 9.32 -7.49 3.11
CA PRO A 165 8.46 -8.57 3.56
C PRO A 165 7.30 -8.81 2.58
N GLU A 166 7.13 -10.06 2.16
CA GLU A 166 6.05 -10.48 1.26
C GLU A 166 5.12 -11.48 1.95
N VAL A 167 3.81 -11.24 1.92
CA VAL A 167 2.79 -12.18 2.38
C VAL A 167 1.90 -12.54 1.20
N LEU A 168 2.11 -13.72 0.66
CA LEU A 168 1.59 -14.10 -0.65
C LEU A 168 0.50 -15.16 -0.55
N PHE A 169 -0.37 -15.17 -1.56
CA PHE A 169 -1.25 -16.29 -1.87
C PHE A 169 -2.18 -16.66 -0.70
N GLN A 170 -2.32 -17.93 -0.35
CA GLN A 170 -3.09 -18.39 0.82
C GLN A 170 -2.62 -17.83 2.16
N GLU A 171 -1.35 -17.43 2.27
CA GLU A 171 -0.83 -16.85 3.51
C GLU A 171 -1.22 -15.38 3.69
N CYS A 172 -1.65 -14.71 2.61
CA CYS A 172 -2.16 -13.34 2.61
C CYS A 172 -3.49 -13.26 3.38
N THR A 173 -3.36 -13.25 4.69
CA THR A 173 -4.45 -13.17 5.67
C THR A 173 -4.21 -11.95 6.58
N PRO A 174 -5.28 -11.35 7.14
CA PRO A 174 -5.13 -10.17 7.99
C PRO A 174 -4.22 -10.40 9.20
N GLY A 175 -4.29 -11.59 9.81
CA GLY A 175 -3.47 -11.94 10.97
C GLY A 175 -1.99 -12.03 10.63
N LYS A 176 -1.64 -12.68 9.51
CA LYS A 176 -0.23 -12.81 9.11
C LYS A 176 0.36 -11.47 8.68
N LEU A 177 -0.42 -10.64 7.98
CA LEU A 177 -0.01 -9.27 7.67
C LEU A 177 0.19 -8.43 8.94
N ALA A 178 -0.72 -8.51 9.91
CA ALA A 178 -0.60 -7.75 11.15
C ALA A 178 0.67 -8.11 11.94
N THR A 179 1.09 -9.38 11.93
CA THR A 179 2.32 -9.81 12.58
C THR A 179 3.57 -9.17 11.98
N VAL A 180 3.57 -8.78 10.70
CA VAL A 180 4.71 -8.11 10.06
C VAL A 180 4.94 -6.68 10.61
N PHE A 181 3.89 -6.05 11.15
CA PHE A 181 3.97 -4.69 11.71
C PHE A 181 4.21 -4.65 13.23
N ARG A 182 4.35 -5.81 13.88
CA ARG A 182 4.61 -5.93 15.32
C ARG A 182 6.09 -6.22 15.56
#